data_AF-A0A067MW38-F1
#
_entry.id   AF-A0A067MW38-F1
#
_cell.length_a   1.000
_cell.length_b   1.000
_cell.length_c   1.000
_cell.angle_alpha   90.00
_cell.angle_beta   90.00
_cell.angle_gamma   90.00
#
_symmetry.space_group_name_H-M   'P 1'
#
loop_
_entity.id
_entity.type
_entity.pdbx_description
1 polymer ?
#
loop_
_entity_poly.entity_id
_entity_poly.type
_entity_poly.pdbx_seq_one_letter_code
_entity_poly.pdbx_strand_id
1 'polypeptide(L)'
;MGNLSAEDLELIDGLMPHAWTQSTRESYGAGLLNWHVFCDEKEVAEEQRAPASSILVTSFIAMLAGCYSGKTISNYMSGIRAWHILHGIPWNIPSPEHDAALKAADALTPSQARREKRQPFTVEIISAIRGQLNLEDNLDAAVFACLTMAFYGIVRVGEFTVKRIRDFDPAIHIKPSNMQIVTDERGFSTTVVFIPRTKSAPEGEDVYWAGPPKALIYVRSGNQKFRR
;
A
#
# COMPACT_ATOMS: atom_id res chain seq x y z
N MET A 1 -6.82 -15.57 35.94
CA MET A 1 -7.65 -15.51 34.71
C MET A 1 -8.87 -16.41 34.90
N GLY A 2 -9.89 -15.95 35.64
CA GLY A 2 -10.99 -16.84 36.08
C GLY A 2 -12.42 -16.32 35.92
N ASN A 3 -12.62 -15.15 35.32
CA ASN A 3 -13.95 -14.51 35.23
C ASN A 3 -14.37 -14.12 33.79
N LEU A 4 -13.58 -14.50 32.77
CA LEU A 4 -13.95 -14.24 31.37
C LEU A 4 -14.76 -15.43 30.86
N SER A 5 -15.92 -15.16 30.27
CA SER A 5 -16.72 -16.15 29.58
C SER A 5 -16.10 -16.51 28.22
N ALA A 6 -16.57 -17.58 27.60
CA ALA A 6 -16.16 -17.90 26.22
C ALA A 6 -16.56 -16.78 25.23
N GLU A 7 -17.69 -16.12 25.47
CA GLU A 7 -18.18 -14.99 24.66
C GLU A 7 -17.23 -13.78 24.75
N ASP A 8 -16.65 -13.51 25.92
CA ASP A 8 -15.67 -12.44 26.10
C ASP A 8 -14.38 -12.73 25.30
N LEU A 9 -13.97 -13.99 25.22
CA LEU A 9 -12.80 -14.40 24.44
C LEU A 9 -13.06 -14.29 22.94
N GLU A 10 -14.24 -14.71 22.46
CA GLU A 10 -14.63 -14.54 21.06
C GLU A 10 -14.70 -13.06 20.65
N LEU A 11 -15.16 -12.18 21.55
CA LEU A 11 -15.17 -10.74 21.29
C LEU A 11 -13.75 -10.18 21.14
N ILE A 12 -12.81 -10.61 22.00
CA ILE A 12 -11.40 -10.21 21.91
C ILE A 12 -10.80 -10.72 20.60
N ASP A 13 -11.03 -11.99 20.25
CA ASP A 13 -10.53 -12.60 19.02
C ASP A 13 -11.10 -11.92 17.76
N GLY A 14 -12.36 -11.47 17.81
CA GLY A 14 -12.97 -10.68 16.74
C GLY A 14 -12.41 -9.25 16.63
N LEU A 15 -12.04 -8.64 17.76
CA LEU A 15 -11.53 -7.26 17.82
C LEU A 15 -10.08 -7.18 17.34
N MET A 16 -9.19 -8.03 17.86
CA MET A 16 -7.74 -7.92 17.69
C MET A 16 -7.27 -7.86 16.22
N PRO A 17 -7.85 -8.59 15.25
CA PRO A 17 -7.49 -8.47 13.84
C PRO A 17 -7.68 -7.06 13.25
N HIS A 18 -8.54 -6.23 13.83
CA HIS A 18 -8.79 -4.86 13.36
C HIS A 18 -7.62 -3.91 13.63
N ALA A 19 -6.62 -4.32 14.41
CA ALA A 19 -5.38 -3.57 14.58
C ALA A 19 -4.54 -3.48 13.29
N TRP A 20 -4.80 -4.33 12.29
CA TRP A 20 -4.10 -4.33 11.01
C TRP A 20 -5.07 -4.39 9.82
N THR A 21 -4.75 -3.66 8.75
CA THR A 21 -5.53 -3.75 7.50
C THR A 21 -5.45 -5.17 6.91
N GLN A 22 -6.47 -5.57 6.15
CA GLN A 22 -6.46 -6.86 5.45
C GLN A 22 -5.18 -7.06 4.60
N SER A 23 -4.78 -6.05 3.85
CA SER A 23 -3.54 -6.11 3.05
C SER A 23 -2.28 -6.30 3.88
N THR A 24 -2.24 -5.76 5.10
CA THR A 24 -1.13 -5.94 6.03
C THR A 24 -1.10 -7.37 6.57
N ARG A 25 -2.26 -7.91 6.94
CA ARG A 25 -2.41 -9.31 7.37
C ARG A 25 -1.97 -10.30 6.28
N GLU A 26 -2.39 -10.07 5.04
CA GLU A 26 -1.96 -10.86 3.88
C GLU A 26 -0.43 -10.80 3.69
N SER A 27 0.17 -9.61 3.82
CA SER A 27 1.62 -9.42 3.70
C SER A 27 2.41 -10.07 4.84
N TYR A 28 1.84 -10.12 6.04
CA TYR A 28 2.44 -10.76 7.22
C TYR A 28 2.41 -12.29 7.13
N GLY A 29 1.42 -12.86 6.44
CA GLY A 29 1.33 -14.32 6.25
C GLY A 29 2.59 -14.92 5.63
N ALA A 30 3.24 -14.21 4.69
CA ALA A 30 4.51 -14.65 4.13
C ALA A 30 5.64 -14.72 5.17
N GLY A 31 5.68 -13.78 6.12
CA GLY A 31 6.67 -13.77 7.19
C GLY A 31 6.48 -14.92 8.17
N LEU A 32 5.22 -15.20 8.54
CA LEU A 32 4.88 -16.33 9.41
C LEU A 32 5.20 -17.67 8.76
N LEU A 33 4.90 -17.83 7.48
CA LEU A 33 5.27 -19.03 6.74
C LEU A 33 6.79 -19.28 6.78
N ASN A 34 7.59 -18.25 6.44
CA ASN A 34 9.05 -18.37 6.46
C ASN A 34 9.60 -18.62 7.87
N TRP A 35 8.98 -18.03 8.90
CA TRP A 35 9.33 -18.30 10.30
C TRP A 35 9.13 -19.76 10.67
N HIS A 36 7.96 -20.32 10.36
CA HIS A 36 7.68 -21.73 10.67
C HIS A 36 8.58 -22.69 9.89
N VAL A 37 8.82 -22.44 8.61
CA VAL A 37 9.77 -23.22 7.80
C VAL A 37 11.17 -23.17 8.42
N PHE A 38 11.65 -21.99 8.81
CA PHE A 38 12.93 -21.86 9.51
C PHE A 38 12.96 -22.64 10.83
N CYS A 39 11.89 -22.57 11.63
CA CYS A 39 11.80 -23.32 12.88
C CYS A 39 11.78 -24.84 12.64
N ASP A 40 11.09 -25.31 11.61
CA ASP A 40 11.05 -26.72 11.22
C ASP A 40 12.45 -27.20 10.81
N GLU A 41 13.17 -26.44 9.96
CA GLU A 41 14.54 -26.76 9.53
C GLU A 41 15.56 -26.77 10.69
N LYS A 42 15.30 -26.00 11.75
CA LYS A 42 16.13 -25.93 12.96
C LYS A 42 15.66 -26.88 14.06
N GLU A 43 14.65 -27.70 13.79
CA GLU A 43 14.04 -28.63 14.75
C GLU A 43 13.61 -27.94 16.05
N VAL A 44 13.14 -26.69 15.94
CA VAL A 44 12.65 -25.90 17.08
C VAL A 44 11.26 -26.40 17.44
N ALA A 45 11.11 -26.89 18.66
CA ALA A 45 9.85 -27.37 19.20
C ALA A 45 8.77 -26.27 19.16
N GLU A 46 7.51 -26.63 18.93
CA GLU A 46 6.43 -25.65 18.74
C GLU A 46 6.26 -24.72 19.93
N GLU A 47 6.46 -25.24 21.15
CA GLU A 47 6.38 -24.48 22.41
C GLU A 47 7.50 -23.44 22.55
N GLN A 48 8.59 -23.58 21.78
CA GLN A 48 9.71 -22.65 21.76
C GLN A 48 9.60 -21.59 20.65
N ARG A 49 8.62 -21.72 19.74
CA ARG A 49 8.37 -20.75 18.66
C ARG A 49 7.64 -19.51 19.18
N ALA A 50 6.91 -19.63 20.29
CA ALA A 50 6.16 -18.58 20.93
C ALA A 50 6.01 -18.85 22.45
N PRO A 51 6.53 -17.99 23.34
CA PRO A 51 7.24 -16.74 23.06
C PRO A 51 8.61 -16.99 22.41
N ALA A 52 8.85 -16.34 21.26
CA ALA A 52 10.14 -16.43 20.58
C ALA A 52 11.25 -15.77 21.41
N SER A 53 12.39 -16.45 21.52
CA SER A 53 13.57 -15.88 22.18
C SER A 53 14.31 -14.89 21.28
N SER A 54 15.03 -13.92 21.89
CA SER A 54 15.85 -12.94 21.14
C SER A 54 16.86 -13.62 20.21
N ILE A 55 17.49 -14.71 20.69
CA ILE A 55 18.48 -15.46 19.90
C ILE A 55 17.86 -16.19 18.71
N LEU A 56 16.65 -16.74 18.86
CA LEU A 56 15.96 -17.45 17.77
C LEU A 56 15.55 -16.47 16.67
N VAL A 57 15.00 -15.31 17.05
CA VAL A 57 14.67 -14.23 16.11
C VAL A 57 15.91 -13.67 15.43
N THR A 58 16.98 -13.45 16.17
CA THR A 58 18.25 -12.97 15.59
C THR A 58 18.81 -14.00 14.60
N SER A 59 18.72 -15.30 14.93
CA SER A 59 19.15 -16.39 14.03
C SER A 59 18.32 -16.43 12.74
N PHE A 60 17.01 -16.19 12.84
CA PHE A 60 16.14 -16.07 11.67
C PHE A 60 16.53 -14.87 10.79
N ILE A 61 16.76 -13.70 11.39
CA ILE A 61 17.23 -12.50 10.67
C ILE A 61 18.56 -12.78 9.97
N ALA A 62 19.50 -13.43 10.66
CA ALA A 62 20.81 -13.78 10.10
C ALA A 62 20.71 -14.75 8.92
N MET A 63 19.79 -15.73 8.98
CA MET A 63 19.56 -16.66 7.88
C MET A 63 19.06 -15.95 6.61
N LEU A 64 18.19 -14.94 6.78
CA LEU A 64 17.64 -14.19 5.66
C LEU A 64 18.58 -13.11 5.12
N ALA A 65 19.58 -12.70 5.92
CA ALA A 65 20.54 -11.68 5.53
C ALA A 65 21.32 -12.11 4.28
N GLY A 66 21.49 -11.18 3.33
CA GLY A 66 22.14 -11.48 2.06
C GLY A 66 21.20 -12.11 1.00
N CYS A 67 20.13 -12.79 1.41
CA CYS A 67 19.15 -13.39 0.50
C CYS A 67 17.95 -12.46 0.23
N TYR A 68 17.52 -11.72 1.26
CA TYR A 68 16.37 -10.83 1.19
C TYR A 68 16.77 -9.39 1.47
N SER A 69 15.97 -8.44 0.96
CA SER A 69 16.13 -7.03 1.31
C SER A 69 15.84 -6.80 2.79
N GLY A 70 16.57 -5.88 3.44
CA GLY A 70 16.30 -5.50 4.84
C GLY A 70 14.83 -5.11 5.08
N LYS A 71 14.19 -4.47 4.09
CA LYS A 71 12.76 -4.15 4.13
C LYS A 71 11.86 -5.38 4.18
N THR A 72 12.18 -6.43 3.42
CA THR A 72 11.45 -7.70 3.44
C THR A 72 11.57 -8.37 4.80
N ILE A 73 12.79 -8.44 5.34
CA ILE A 73 13.07 -9.06 6.64
C ILE A 73 12.33 -8.32 7.76
N SER A 74 12.36 -6.97 7.75
CA SER A 74 11.60 -6.15 8.70
C SER A 74 10.08 -6.39 8.62
N ASN A 75 9.54 -6.60 7.42
CA ASN A 75 8.13 -6.95 7.25
C ASN A 75 7.80 -8.34 7.80
N TYR A 76 8.70 -9.33 7.64
CA TYR A 76 8.52 -10.64 8.25
C TYR A 76 8.53 -10.55 9.77
N MET A 77 9.46 -9.80 10.34
CA MET A 77 9.50 -9.56 11.79
C MET A 77 8.24 -8.89 12.32
N SER A 78 7.69 -7.95 11.57
CA SER A 78 6.42 -7.30 11.89
C SER A 78 5.26 -8.31 11.93
N GLY A 79 5.26 -9.29 11.02
CA GLY A 79 4.29 -10.39 10.99
C GLY A 79 4.41 -11.32 12.20
N ILE A 80 5.62 -11.74 12.55
CA ILE A 80 5.87 -12.60 13.72
C ILE A 80 5.44 -11.89 15.01
N ARG A 81 5.76 -10.60 15.15
CA ARG A 81 5.32 -9.77 16.27
C ARG A 81 3.80 -9.65 16.33
N ALA A 82 3.14 -9.39 15.20
CA ALA A 82 1.70 -9.27 15.14
C ALA A 82 1.01 -10.58 15.55
N TRP A 83 1.54 -11.73 15.15
CA TRP A 83 1.05 -13.04 15.56
C TRP A 83 1.17 -13.26 17.06
N HIS A 84 2.31 -12.94 17.68
CA HIS A 84 2.45 -13.00 19.14
C HIS A 84 1.40 -12.15 19.85
N ILE A 85 1.20 -10.90 19.40
CA ILE A 85 0.21 -9.98 19.97
C ILE A 85 -1.22 -10.53 19.80
N LEU A 86 -1.56 -11.07 18.62
CA LEU A 86 -2.88 -11.61 18.33
C LEU A 86 -3.24 -12.77 19.26
N HIS A 87 -2.27 -13.64 19.58
CA HIS A 87 -2.47 -14.79 20.45
C HIS A 87 -2.21 -14.49 21.94
N GLY A 88 -2.02 -13.21 22.32
CA GLY A 88 -1.76 -12.83 23.71
C GLY A 88 -0.42 -13.34 24.25
N ILE A 89 0.52 -13.72 23.38
CA ILE A 89 1.82 -14.25 23.75
C ILE A 89 2.81 -13.08 23.94
N PRO A 90 3.54 -13.02 25.07
CA PRO A 90 4.49 -11.93 25.32
C PRO A 90 5.54 -11.80 24.20
N TRP A 91 5.73 -10.58 23.71
CA TRP A 91 6.81 -10.22 22.78
C TRP A 91 7.94 -9.51 23.53
N ASN A 92 8.85 -10.28 24.12
CA ASN A 92 9.90 -9.79 25.01
C ASN A 92 11.26 -9.62 24.31
N ILE A 93 11.26 -9.16 23.06
CA ILE A 93 12.48 -8.99 22.28
C ILE A 93 13.00 -7.55 22.46
N PRO A 94 14.23 -7.35 22.98
CA PRO A 94 14.80 -6.02 23.16
C PRO A 94 14.91 -5.27 21.82
N SER A 95 14.31 -4.07 21.73
CA SER A 95 14.38 -3.23 20.52
C SER A 95 15.81 -3.00 20.03
N PRO A 96 16.80 -2.66 20.88
CA PRO A 96 18.14 -2.34 20.38
C PRO A 96 18.86 -3.51 19.69
N GLU A 97 18.74 -4.73 20.22
CA GLU A 97 19.35 -5.93 19.62
C GLU A 97 18.68 -6.26 18.29
N HIS A 98 17.35 -6.22 18.26
CA HIS A 98 16.55 -6.44 17.07
C HIS A 98 16.86 -5.40 15.97
N ASP A 99 16.93 -4.12 16.33
CA ASP A 99 17.22 -3.03 15.40
C ASP A 99 18.65 -3.12 14.86
N ALA A 100 19.61 -3.53 15.69
CA ALA A 100 20.98 -3.80 15.26
C ALA A 100 21.05 -4.99 14.28
N ALA A 101 20.32 -6.08 14.55
CA ALA A 101 20.26 -7.23 13.66
C ALA A 101 19.64 -6.88 12.29
N LEU A 102 18.52 -6.14 12.28
CA LEU A 102 17.91 -5.66 11.05
C LEU A 102 18.83 -4.72 10.27
N LYS A 103 19.53 -3.82 10.96
CA LYS A 103 20.51 -2.92 10.34
C LYS A 103 21.69 -3.70 9.73
N ALA A 104 22.17 -4.73 10.40
CA ALA A 104 23.21 -5.62 9.87
C ALA A 104 22.72 -6.36 8.62
N ALA A 105 21.49 -6.89 8.63
CA ALA A 105 20.91 -7.58 7.47
C ALA A 105 20.72 -6.64 6.27
N ASP A 106 20.31 -5.39 6.49
CA ASP A 106 20.20 -4.38 5.43
C ASP A 106 21.58 -3.98 4.84
N ALA A 107 22.61 -3.90 5.69
CA ALA A 107 23.98 -3.67 5.26
C ALA A 107 24.54 -4.82 4.40
N LEU A 108 24.15 -6.06 4.69
CA LEU A 108 24.52 -7.26 3.94
C LEU A 108 23.66 -7.50 2.68
N THR A 109 22.59 -6.72 2.47
CA THR A 109 21.73 -6.86 1.30
C THR A 109 22.55 -6.58 0.02
N PRO A 110 22.64 -7.55 -0.93
CA PRO A 110 23.42 -7.38 -2.15
C PRO A 110 22.92 -6.18 -2.97
N SER A 111 23.84 -5.49 -3.65
CA SER A 111 23.49 -4.37 -4.53
C SER A 111 22.49 -4.79 -5.62
N GLN A 112 22.59 -6.03 -6.13
CA GLN A 112 21.66 -6.62 -7.09
C GLN A 112 20.22 -6.77 -6.54
N ALA A 113 20.08 -6.94 -5.22
CA ALA A 113 18.77 -6.99 -4.56
C ALA A 113 18.19 -5.59 -4.30
N ARG A 114 18.99 -4.53 -4.47
CA ARG A 114 18.53 -3.14 -4.37
C ARG A 114 18.00 -2.69 -5.72
N ARG A 115 16.73 -2.32 -5.75
CA ARG A 115 16.12 -1.77 -6.96
C ARG A 115 16.80 -0.46 -7.32
N GLU A 116 17.26 -0.35 -8.57
CA GLU A 116 17.78 0.91 -9.11
C GLU A 116 16.74 2.02 -8.98
N LYS A 117 17.22 3.25 -8.76
CA LYS A 117 16.34 4.42 -8.75
C LYS A 117 15.70 4.54 -10.14
N ARG A 118 14.37 4.51 -10.18
CA ARG A 118 13.64 4.68 -11.45
C ARG A 118 13.85 6.11 -11.95
N GLN A 119 14.03 6.25 -13.26
CA GLN A 119 14.00 7.56 -13.93
C GLN A 119 12.66 8.26 -13.63
N PRO A 120 12.66 9.58 -13.41
CA PRO A 120 11.42 10.32 -13.22
C PRO A 120 10.55 10.25 -14.49
N PHE A 121 9.23 10.24 -14.29
CA PHE A 121 8.31 10.43 -15.40
C PHE A 121 8.39 11.89 -15.86
N THR A 122 8.32 12.16 -17.16
CA THR A 122 8.44 13.52 -17.70
C THR A 122 7.26 13.87 -18.61
N VAL A 123 7.08 15.16 -18.89
CA VAL A 123 6.01 15.66 -19.79
C VAL A 123 6.23 15.17 -21.21
N GLU A 124 7.48 14.97 -21.63
CA GLU A 124 7.83 14.42 -22.94
C GLU A 124 7.37 12.97 -23.06
N ILE A 125 7.52 12.16 -21.99
CA ILE A 125 7.02 10.79 -21.95
C ILE A 125 5.49 10.78 -22.04
N ILE A 126 4.80 11.66 -21.29
CA ILE A 126 3.33 11.79 -21.36
C ILE A 126 2.89 12.17 -22.77
N SER A 127 3.60 13.10 -23.42
CA SER A 127 3.29 13.56 -24.77
C SER A 127 3.50 12.47 -25.81
N ALA A 128 4.57 11.66 -25.67
CA ALA A 128 4.82 10.50 -26.51
C ALA A 128 3.72 9.44 -26.35
N ILE A 129 3.30 9.14 -25.12
CA ILE A 129 2.20 8.21 -24.84
C ILE A 129 0.89 8.74 -25.45
N ARG A 130 0.58 10.03 -25.25
CA ARG A 130 -0.61 10.67 -25.83
C ARG A 130 -0.69 10.50 -27.34
N GLY A 131 0.44 10.57 -28.05
CA GLY A 131 0.50 10.38 -29.49
C GLY A 131 0.14 8.97 -29.96
N GLN A 132 0.16 7.97 -29.07
CA GLN A 132 -0.19 6.58 -29.36
C GLN A 132 -1.62 6.21 -28.95
N LEU A 133 -2.31 7.07 -28.18
CA LEU A 133 -3.65 6.79 -27.66
C LEU A 133 -4.75 7.42 -28.53
N ASN A 134 -5.82 6.67 -28.74
CA ASN A 134 -7.05 7.16 -29.39
C ASN A 134 -8.05 7.67 -28.33
N LEU A 135 -8.12 8.98 -28.10
CA LEU A 135 -9.04 9.54 -27.09
C LEU A 135 -10.54 9.44 -27.44
N GLU A 136 -10.89 8.97 -28.63
CA GLU A 136 -12.28 8.60 -28.96
C GLU A 136 -12.66 7.22 -28.40
N ASP A 137 -11.67 6.40 -28.05
CA ASP A 137 -11.90 5.17 -27.30
C ASP A 137 -11.93 5.44 -25.79
N ASN A 138 -12.92 4.85 -25.12
CA ASN A 138 -13.17 5.10 -23.70
C ASN A 138 -12.03 4.60 -22.81
N LEU A 139 -11.38 3.48 -23.17
CA LEU A 139 -10.27 2.94 -22.38
C LEU A 139 -9.04 3.82 -22.50
N ASP A 140 -8.65 4.19 -23.73
CA ASP A 140 -7.52 5.07 -23.98
C ASP A 140 -7.71 6.45 -23.35
N ALA A 141 -8.91 7.02 -23.43
CA ALA A 141 -9.26 8.27 -22.74
C ALA A 141 -9.12 8.16 -21.22
N ALA A 142 -9.60 7.06 -20.62
CA ALA A 142 -9.49 6.83 -19.18
C ALA A 142 -8.03 6.63 -18.73
N VAL A 143 -7.23 5.88 -19.50
CA VAL A 143 -5.79 5.69 -19.25
C VAL A 143 -5.06 7.03 -19.29
N PHE A 144 -5.33 7.87 -20.29
CA PHE A 144 -4.71 9.17 -20.42
C PHE A 144 -5.11 10.14 -19.30
N ALA A 145 -6.40 10.13 -18.91
CA ALA A 145 -6.88 10.90 -17.76
C ALA A 145 -6.18 10.46 -16.47
N CYS A 146 -6.10 9.15 -16.19
CA CYS A 146 -5.42 8.64 -15.00
C CYS A 146 -3.93 9.02 -14.98
N LEU A 147 -3.25 8.94 -16.13
CA LEU A 147 -1.84 9.30 -16.26
C LEU A 147 -1.61 10.79 -15.93
N THR A 148 -2.41 11.68 -16.52
CA THR A 148 -2.27 13.12 -16.32
C THR A 148 -2.64 13.54 -14.89
N MET A 149 -3.70 12.96 -14.32
CA MET A 149 -4.08 13.20 -12.92
C MET A 149 -2.96 12.73 -11.97
N ALA A 150 -2.44 11.52 -12.14
CA ALA A 150 -1.32 10.99 -11.34
C ALA A 150 -0.09 11.90 -11.41
N PHE A 151 0.24 12.39 -12.60
CA PHE A 151 1.42 13.22 -12.81
C PHE A 151 1.28 14.63 -12.22
N TYR A 152 0.21 15.36 -12.56
CA TYR A 152 0.03 16.76 -12.17
C TYR A 152 -0.55 16.91 -10.76
N GLY A 153 -1.43 16.00 -10.35
CA GLY A 153 -2.02 15.99 -9.00
C GLY A 153 -1.13 15.32 -7.94
N ILE A 154 -0.03 14.67 -8.35
CA ILE A 154 0.86 13.91 -7.45
C ILE A 154 0.06 12.85 -6.66
N VAL A 155 -0.94 12.26 -7.31
CA VAL A 155 -1.84 11.27 -6.70
C VAL A 155 -1.37 9.86 -6.97
N ARG A 156 -1.74 8.93 -6.08
CA ARG A 156 -1.46 7.51 -6.33
C ARG A 156 -2.46 7.01 -7.36
N VAL A 157 -1.98 6.21 -8.31
CA VAL A 157 -2.85 5.59 -9.33
C VAL A 157 -4.00 4.80 -8.70
N GLY A 158 -3.78 4.16 -7.56
CA GLY A 158 -4.82 3.42 -6.83
C GLY A 158 -5.91 4.28 -6.20
N GLU A 159 -5.74 5.61 -6.11
CA GLU A 159 -6.79 6.54 -5.68
C GLU A 159 -7.76 6.88 -6.84
N PHE A 160 -7.31 6.71 -8.09
CA PHE A 160 -8.05 7.05 -9.31
C PHE A 160 -8.46 5.83 -10.15
N THR A 161 -8.09 4.63 -9.71
CA THR A 161 -8.36 3.39 -10.44
C THR A 161 -8.91 2.33 -9.49
N VAL A 162 -9.74 1.45 -10.05
CA VAL A 162 -10.23 0.25 -9.36
C VAL A 162 -9.56 -0.99 -9.94
N LYS A 163 -9.30 -2.00 -9.11
CA LYS A 163 -8.65 -3.24 -9.57
C LYS A 163 -9.48 -3.99 -10.60
N ARG A 164 -10.81 -3.93 -10.49
CA ARG A 164 -11.77 -4.58 -11.38
C ARG A 164 -12.97 -3.66 -11.53
N ILE A 165 -13.61 -3.68 -12.70
CA ILE A 165 -14.79 -2.86 -12.99
C ILE A 165 -15.90 -3.09 -11.94
N ARG A 166 -16.11 -4.34 -11.51
CA ARG A 166 -17.12 -4.71 -10.50
C ARG A 166 -16.83 -4.22 -9.08
N ASP A 167 -15.61 -3.78 -8.81
CA ASP A 167 -15.20 -3.33 -7.47
C ASP A 167 -15.52 -1.83 -7.27
N PHE A 168 -16.11 -1.15 -8.28
CA PHE A 168 -16.46 0.26 -8.18
C PHE A 168 -17.63 0.51 -7.21
N ASP A 169 -17.32 1.14 -6.09
CA ASP A 169 -18.28 1.76 -5.18
C ASP A 169 -18.21 3.32 -5.24
N PRO A 170 -19.30 4.02 -5.60
CA PRO A 170 -19.34 5.48 -5.72
C PRO A 170 -19.25 6.25 -4.38
N ALA A 171 -19.31 5.56 -3.23
CA ALA A 171 -19.12 6.14 -1.90
C ALA A 171 -17.65 6.28 -1.52
N ILE A 172 -16.77 5.44 -2.09
CA ILE A 172 -15.34 5.43 -1.75
C ILE A 172 -14.43 5.74 -2.95
N HIS A 173 -14.91 5.55 -4.18
CA HIS A 173 -14.14 5.82 -5.39
C HIS A 173 -14.56 7.12 -6.06
N ILE A 174 -13.58 7.74 -6.70
CA ILE A 174 -13.76 8.93 -7.51
C ILE A 174 -14.71 8.68 -8.68
N LYS A 175 -15.57 9.66 -8.95
CA LYS A 175 -16.44 9.75 -10.13
C LYS A 175 -16.24 11.09 -10.84
N PRO A 176 -16.61 11.21 -12.12
CA PRO A 176 -16.49 12.48 -12.85
C PRO A 176 -17.15 13.67 -12.16
N SER A 177 -18.24 13.45 -11.40
CA SER A 177 -18.91 14.52 -10.64
C SER A 177 -18.13 15.03 -9.43
N ASN A 178 -17.01 14.39 -9.06
CA ASN A 178 -16.11 14.89 -8.03
C ASN A 178 -15.08 15.88 -8.56
N MET A 179 -14.99 16.05 -9.88
CA MET A 179 -14.07 16.97 -10.52
C MET A 179 -14.76 18.30 -10.83
N GLN A 180 -14.10 19.39 -10.48
CA GLN A 180 -14.53 20.75 -10.77
C GLN A 180 -13.36 21.59 -11.25
N ILE A 181 -13.63 22.56 -12.13
CA ILE A 181 -12.65 23.54 -12.55
C ILE A 181 -13.01 24.85 -11.87
N VAL A 182 -12.15 25.30 -10.97
CA VAL A 182 -12.30 26.57 -10.25
C VAL A 182 -11.39 27.58 -10.90
N THR A 183 -11.93 28.75 -11.25
CA THR A 183 -11.14 29.87 -11.78
C THR A 183 -11.07 30.96 -10.74
N ASP A 184 -9.87 31.43 -10.45
CA ASP A 184 -9.67 32.52 -9.50
C ASP A 184 -10.05 33.89 -10.12
N GLU A 185 -10.07 34.93 -9.29
CA GLU A 185 -10.35 36.31 -9.71
C GLU A 185 -9.33 36.86 -10.72
N ARG A 186 -8.17 36.21 -10.83
CA ARG A 186 -7.08 36.55 -11.76
C ARG A 186 -7.15 35.75 -13.07
N GLY A 187 -8.15 34.89 -13.24
CA GLY A 187 -8.37 34.09 -14.44
C GLY A 187 -7.55 32.80 -14.51
N PHE A 188 -6.89 32.39 -13.43
CA PHE A 188 -6.17 31.11 -13.37
C PHE A 188 -7.13 29.98 -13.05
N SER A 189 -7.20 28.99 -13.96
CA SER A 189 -8.01 27.80 -13.78
C SER A 189 -7.24 26.68 -13.08
N THR A 190 -7.82 26.17 -12.00
CA THR A 190 -7.33 25.03 -11.22
C THR A 190 -8.34 23.91 -11.32
N THR A 191 -7.87 22.70 -11.59
CA THR A 191 -8.70 21.50 -11.47
C THR A 191 -8.67 21.05 -10.01
N VAL A 192 -9.85 20.85 -9.45
CA VAL A 192 -10.05 20.34 -8.10
C VAL A 192 -10.80 19.03 -8.20
N VAL A 193 -10.32 18.03 -7.48
CA VAL A 193 -10.91 16.71 -7.43
C VAL A 193 -11.06 16.28 -5.99
N PHE A 194 -12.30 16.02 -5.57
CA PHE A 194 -12.57 15.40 -4.28
C PHE A 194 -12.39 13.88 -4.36
N ILE A 195 -11.46 13.34 -3.58
CA ILE A 195 -11.27 11.91 -3.42
C ILE A 195 -12.09 11.47 -2.20
N PRO A 196 -13.14 10.64 -2.36
CA PRO A 196 -14.04 10.31 -1.24
C PRO A 196 -13.36 9.59 -0.09
N ARG A 197 -12.32 8.80 -0.36
CA ARG A 197 -11.58 8.07 0.66
C ARG A 197 -10.16 7.75 0.22
N THR A 198 -9.20 8.02 1.08
CA THR A 198 -7.83 7.52 0.92
C THR A 198 -7.40 6.73 2.16
N LYS A 199 -6.22 6.10 2.08
CA LYS A 199 -5.64 5.41 3.24
C LYS A 199 -5.42 6.36 4.43
N SER A 200 -5.10 7.62 4.15
CA SER A 200 -4.75 8.62 5.16
C SER A 200 -5.91 9.56 5.50
N ALA A 201 -6.90 9.70 4.61
CA ALA A 201 -8.09 10.51 4.81
C ALA A 201 -9.36 9.65 4.62
N PRO A 202 -9.86 9.01 5.69
CA PRO A 202 -11.07 8.19 5.65
C PRO A 202 -12.33 8.96 5.24
N GLU A 203 -12.37 10.25 5.57
CA GLU A 203 -13.47 11.19 5.26
C GLU A 203 -13.28 11.91 3.91
N GLY A 204 -12.23 11.55 3.17
CA GLY A 204 -11.89 12.13 1.88
C GLY A 204 -11.00 13.37 1.98
N GLU A 205 -10.44 13.75 0.83
CA GLU A 205 -9.55 14.90 0.68
C GLU A 205 -9.64 15.46 -0.74
N ASP A 206 -9.35 16.75 -0.90
CA ASP A 206 -9.26 17.38 -2.20
C ASP A 206 -7.83 17.36 -2.73
N VAL A 207 -7.71 17.09 -4.03
CA VAL A 207 -6.48 17.24 -4.79
C VAL A 207 -6.66 18.35 -5.82
N TYR A 208 -5.62 19.17 -5.95
CA TYR A 208 -5.63 20.36 -6.77
C TYR A 208 -4.43 20.33 -7.71
N TRP A 209 -4.64 20.70 -8.96
CA TRP A 209 -3.53 21.06 -9.84
C TRP A 209 -3.94 22.16 -10.81
N ALA A 210 -3.02 23.08 -11.04
CA ALA A 210 -3.16 24.06 -12.11
C ALA A 210 -2.89 23.35 -13.45
N GLY A 211 -3.75 23.58 -14.44
CA GLY A 211 -3.68 22.84 -15.69
C GLY A 211 -2.36 23.05 -16.45
N PRO A 212 -1.88 22.04 -17.21
CA PRO A 212 -0.86 22.27 -18.23
C PRO A 212 -1.43 23.17 -19.36
N PRO A 213 -0.59 23.89 -20.12
CA PRO A 213 -1.04 24.86 -21.13
C PRO A 213 -1.93 24.20 -22.19
N LYS A 214 -3.24 24.49 -22.15
CA LYS A 214 -4.33 24.38 -23.17
C LYS A 214 -4.44 23.14 -24.09
N ALA A 215 -3.50 22.20 -24.14
CA ALA A 215 -3.45 21.15 -25.15
C ALA A 215 -3.91 19.75 -24.67
N LEU A 216 -4.10 19.54 -23.35
CA LEU A 216 -4.38 18.21 -22.79
C LEU A 216 -5.81 18.02 -22.26
N ILE A 217 -6.61 19.09 -22.21
CA ILE A 217 -8.01 19.05 -21.77
C ILE A 217 -8.92 19.23 -22.98
N TYR A 218 -8.91 18.25 -23.87
CA TYR A 218 -9.98 18.04 -24.83
C TYR A 218 -10.47 16.59 -24.71
N VAL A 219 -10.94 16.23 -23.52
CA VAL A 219 -12.07 15.29 -23.41
C VAL A 219 -13.30 16.19 -23.40
N ARG A 220 -13.76 16.51 -24.60
CA ARG A 220 -14.77 17.55 -24.83
C ARG A 220 -16.08 17.10 -24.20
N SER A 221 -16.68 18.01 -23.43
CA SER A 221 -18.12 18.10 -23.19
C SER A 221 -18.89 17.73 -24.46
N GLY A 222 -19.46 16.53 -24.46
CA GLY A 222 -20.26 16.00 -25.54
C GLY A 222 -21.31 15.10 -24.91
N ASN A 223 -22.57 15.52 -25.00
CA ASN A 223 -23.75 14.77 -24.60
C ASN A 223 -23.75 13.35 -25.20
N GLN A 224 -23.16 12.37 -24.52
CA GLN A 224 -23.49 10.98 -24.72
C GLN A 224 -23.86 10.38 -23.37
N LYS A 225 -25.15 10.07 -23.26
CA LYS A 225 -25.74 9.31 -22.17
C LYS A 225 -24.87 8.09 -21.91
N PHE A 226 -24.22 8.04 -20.76
CA PHE A 226 -23.79 6.78 -20.15
C PHE A 226 -25.05 5.92 -19.99
N ARG A 227 -25.28 5.01 -20.94
CA ARG A 227 -26.19 3.90 -20.73
C ARG A 227 -25.39 2.81 -20.02
N ARG A 228 -25.99 2.37 -18.91
CA ARG A 228 -25.52 1.32 -17.99
C ARG A 228 -25.22 0.03 -18.71
#